data_AF-A0A922LTH9-F1
#
_entry.id   AF-A0A922LTH9-F1
#
_cell.length_a   1.000
_cell.length_b   1.000
_cell.length_c   1.000
_cell.angle_alpha   90.00
_cell.angle_beta   90.00
_cell.angle_gamma   90.00
#
_symmetry.space_group_name_H-M   'P 1'
#
loop_
_entity.id
_entity.type
_entity.pdbx_description
1 polymer ?
#
loop_
_entity_poly.entity_id
_entity_poly.type
_entity_poly.pdbx_seq_one_letter_code
_entity_poly.pdbx_strand_id
1 'polypeptide(L)'
;MGTIGTDEKQPFLNEKENLNHVKRNIDSWYKRPVWNSDEKTKYMMGRSLCGWIKFWLHYLILYICLLIIMMGMLIIITQLIISNDQPYITGMDSPLALSPGLGMRPRNDFKTTLIAYASSDPQTYMPFVQDIRTFLYFYEEVNIQPQDGFATCDKIKSPDDVDLVCKFYPHDMGVCVKENNFGYDRSQPCVIMKINKVYGWLPDIVNKTLSNNPLVRCHGQNPQDLENFGQVLYFPNITVDGKT
;
A
#
# COMPACT_ATOMS: atom_id res chain seq x y z
N MET A 1 13.59 -15.56 80.75
CA MET A 1 13.27 -16.29 79.50
C MET A 1 12.42 -15.36 78.65
N GLY A 2 13.01 -14.78 77.60
CA GLY A 2 12.36 -14.02 76.52
C GLY A 2 11.60 -12.74 76.89
N THR A 3 12.23 -11.57 76.73
CA THR A 3 11.53 -10.28 76.61
C THR A 3 11.73 -9.68 75.23
N ILE A 4 10.60 -9.33 74.63
CA ILE A 4 10.36 -8.46 73.47
C ILE A 4 10.89 -7.04 73.73
N GLY A 5 11.33 -6.33 72.68
CA GLY A 5 11.49 -4.88 72.72
C GLY A 5 12.22 -4.31 71.51
N THR A 6 11.54 -3.42 70.78
CA THR A 6 11.91 -2.78 69.51
C THR A 6 12.73 -1.49 69.67
N ASP A 7 13.29 -1.06 68.55
CA ASP A 7 13.52 0.33 68.09
C ASP A 7 14.72 1.20 68.56
N GLU A 8 15.39 1.68 67.50
CA GLU A 8 15.95 3.02 67.24
C GLU A 8 17.10 3.65 68.06
N LYS A 9 18.13 4.01 67.26
CA LYS A 9 18.93 5.27 67.22
C LYS A 9 20.12 5.47 68.17
N GLN A 10 21.31 5.34 67.55
CA GLN A 10 22.49 6.26 67.54
C GLN A 10 23.18 6.59 68.89
N PRO A 11 24.36 7.26 68.95
CA PRO A 11 25.50 7.41 68.02
C PRO A 11 26.84 6.99 68.69
N PHE A 12 27.90 6.70 67.93
CA PHE A 12 29.26 6.97 68.42
C PHE A 12 30.11 7.51 67.27
N LEU A 13 30.22 8.83 67.25
CA LEU A 13 31.27 9.55 66.56
C LEU A 13 32.62 9.20 67.21
N ASN A 14 33.59 8.94 66.33
CA ASN A 14 35.04 9.08 66.49
C ASN A 14 35.82 7.77 66.42
N GLU A 15 36.22 7.41 65.20
CA GLU A 15 37.63 7.15 64.96
C GLU A 15 37.98 7.59 63.53
N LYS A 16 38.78 8.64 63.43
CA LYS A 16 39.42 9.06 62.19
C LYS A 16 40.47 8.01 61.86
N GLU A 17 40.45 7.43 60.65
CA GLU A 17 41.66 7.28 59.84
C GLU A 17 41.39 6.80 58.40
N ASN A 18 41.99 7.55 57.46
CA ASN A 18 42.37 7.18 56.10
C ASN A 18 41.28 7.03 55.01
N LEU A 19 40.79 8.19 54.55
CA LEU A 19 40.25 8.35 53.19
C LEU A 19 41.41 8.41 52.18
N ASN A 20 41.84 7.24 51.68
CA ASN A 20 42.63 7.17 50.46
C ASN A 20 41.75 7.53 49.25
N HIS A 21 41.66 8.82 48.94
CA HIS A 21 41.17 9.28 47.65
C HIS A 21 42.13 8.80 46.56
N VAL A 22 41.87 7.62 45.99
CA VAL A 22 42.49 7.17 44.75
C VAL A 22 42.06 8.14 43.64
N LYS A 23 42.95 9.09 43.34
CA LYS A 23 42.83 10.03 42.23
C LYS A 23 42.94 9.25 40.92
N ARG A 24 41.80 8.83 40.35
CA ARG A 24 41.76 8.24 39.01
C ARG A 24 42.12 9.33 38.00
N ASN A 25 43.34 9.30 37.46
CA ASN A 25 43.70 10.12 36.30
C ASN A 25 42.83 9.67 35.12
N ILE A 26 41.94 10.55 34.64
CA ILE A 26 41.10 10.29 33.48
C ILE A 26 41.92 10.67 32.25
N ASP A 27 42.59 9.69 31.65
CA ASP A 27 43.23 9.89 30.36
C ASP A 27 42.20 10.26 29.30
N SER A 28 42.49 11.32 28.55
CA SER A 28 41.60 11.83 27.50
C SER A 28 41.28 10.75 26.46
N TRP A 29 40.00 10.63 26.09
CA TRP A 29 39.47 9.54 25.29
C TRP A 29 40.07 9.39 23.89
N TYR A 30 40.56 10.49 23.30
CA TYR A 30 41.17 10.51 21.97
C TYR A 30 42.63 10.05 21.95
N LYS A 31 43.28 9.88 23.11
CA LYS A 31 44.68 9.42 23.20
C LYS A 31 44.81 7.90 23.34
N ARG A 32 43.69 7.16 23.42
CA ARG A 32 43.70 5.70 23.56
C ARG A 32 43.95 5.06 22.18
N PRO A 33 45.06 4.33 21.98
CA PRO A 33 45.33 3.67 20.71
C PRO A 33 44.29 2.58 20.43
N VAL A 34 43.89 2.43 19.15
CA VAL A 34 42.90 1.43 18.70
C VAL A 34 43.37 0.00 19.00
N TRP A 35 44.67 -0.23 18.87
CA TRP A 35 45.35 -1.49 19.15
C TRP A 35 46.52 -1.24 20.09
N ASN A 36 46.56 -1.97 21.21
CA ASN A 36 47.72 -1.97 22.10
C ASN A 36 48.53 -3.26 21.87
N SER A 37 49.77 -3.12 21.39
CA SER A 37 50.63 -4.25 21.00
C SER A 37 51.39 -4.84 22.19
N ASP A 38 50.67 -5.19 23.25
CA ASP A 38 51.26 -5.81 24.45
C ASP A 38 51.11 -7.34 24.37
N GLU A 39 52.23 -8.08 24.34
CA GLU A 39 52.28 -9.53 24.01
C GLU A 39 51.48 -10.41 24.98
N LYS A 40 51.32 -9.97 26.25
CA LYS A 40 50.63 -10.73 27.29
C LYS A 40 49.15 -10.38 27.41
N THR A 41 48.74 -9.21 26.93
CA THR A 41 47.37 -8.73 27.09
C THR A 41 46.88 -8.05 25.81
N LYS A 42 46.39 -8.87 24.86
CA LYS A 42 45.80 -8.41 23.60
C LYS A 42 44.48 -7.66 23.85
N TYR A 43 44.56 -6.42 24.35
CA TYR A 43 43.44 -5.52 24.59
C TYR A 43 43.14 -4.73 23.30
N MET A 44 41.95 -4.94 22.75
CA MET A 44 41.41 -4.15 21.63
C MET A 44 40.46 -3.09 22.19
N MET A 45 40.71 -1.82 21.90
CA MET A 45 39.84 -0.69 22.28
C MET A 45 39.44 -0.68 23.78
N GLY A 46 40.35 -1.09 24.66
CA GLY A 46 40.16 -1.09 26.12
C GLY A 46 39.47 -2.32 26.73
N ARG A 47 39.20 -3.38 25.94
CA ARG A 47 38.68 -4.68 26.45
C ARG A 47 39.49 -5.86 25.91
N SER A 48 39.56 -6.95 26.66
CA SER A 48 40.20 -8.18 26.19
C SER A 48 39.32 -8.86 25.14
N LEU A 49 39.90 -9.68 24.25
CA LEU A 49 39.15 -10.46 23.26
C LEU A 49 38.04 -11.31 23.92
N CYS A 50 38.31 -11.89 25.09
CA CYS A 50 37.31 -12.62 25.88
C CYS A 50 36.18 -11.70 26.38
N GLY A 51 36.48 -10.46 26.76
CA GLY A 51 35.48 -9.45 27.13
C GLY A 51 34.61 -9.01 25.95
N TRP A 52 35.18 -8.93 24.74
CA TRP A 52 34.44 -8.66 23.51
C TRP A 52 33.49 -9.81 23.16
N ILE A 53 33.95 -11.06 23.24
CA ILE A 53 33.10 -12.25 22.98
C ILE A 53 31.91 -12.28 23.95
N LYS A 54 32.15 -12.04 25.26
CA LYS A 54 31.07 -11.98 26.26
C LYS A 54 30.08 -10.86 25.99
N PHE A 55 30.57 -9.69 25.57
CA PHE A 55 29.73 -8.56 25.18
C PHE A 55 28.86 -8.91 23.97
N TRP A 56 29.47 -9.36 22.86
CA TRP A 56 28.74 -9.74 21.65
C TRP A 56 27.74 -10.87 21.89
N LEU A 57 28.10 -11.89 22.67
CA LEU A 57 27.19 -12.98 23.03
C LEU A 57 25.96 -12.47 23.80
N HIS A 58 26.16 -11.56 24.76
CA HIS A 58 25.05 -10.94 25.51
C HIS A 58 24.11 -10.16 24.59
N TYR A 59 24.64 -9.29 23.72
CA TYR A 59 23.83 -8.54 22.78
C TYR A 59 23.14 -9.44 21.75
N LEU A 60 23.82 -10.50 21.28
CA LEU A 60 23.24 -11.46 20.35
C LEU A 60 22.01 -12.15 20.97
N ILE A 61 22.12 -12.64 22.21
CA ILE A 61 20.99 -13.26 22.91
C ILE A 61 19.87 -12.24 23.15
N LEU A 62 20.21 -11.02 23.59
CA LEU A 62 19.24 -9.95 23.79
C LEU A 62 18.46 -9.61 22.52
N TYR A 63 19.14 -9.45 21.39
CA TYR A 63 18.50 -9.14 20.11
C TYR A 63 17.68 -10.32 19.57
N ILE A 64 18.11 -11.57 19.78
CA ILE A 64 17.29 -12.74 19.44
C ILE A 64 15.99 -12.73 20.26
N CYS A 65 16.06 -12.48 21.57
CA CYS A 65 14.86 -12.39 22.41
C CYS A 65 13.92 -11.25 21.96
N LEU A 66 14.46 -10.07 21.65
CA LEU A 66 13.67 -8.95 21.14
C LEU A 66 13.01 -9.27 19.80
N LEU A 67 13.73 -9.93 18.89
CA LEU A 67 13.20 -10.35 17.60
C LEU A 67 12.06 -11.36 17.77
N ILE A 68 12.22 -12.34 18.67
CA ILE A 68 11.17 -13.33 18.97
C ILE A 68 9.91 -12.63 19.51
N ILE A 69 10.05 -11.67 20.42
CA ILE A 69 8.91 -10.90 20.95
C ILE A 69 8.24 -10.09 19.84
N MET A 70 9.02 -9.38 19.02
CA MET A 70 8.50 -8.60 17.90
C MET A 70 7.76 -9.49 16.88
N MET A 71 8.35 -10.62 16.49
CA MET A 71 7.72 -11.57 15.58
C MET A 71 6.48 -12.20 16.19
N GLY A 72 6.51 -12.56 17.48
CA GLY A 72 5.35 -13.06 18.20
C GLY A 72 4.18 -12.07 18.17
N MET A 73 4.45 -10.79 18.43
CA MET A 73 3.44 -9.72 18.32
C MET A 73 2.91 -9.55 16.90
N LEU A 74 3.78 -9.60 15.88
CA LEU A 74 3.37 -9.52 14.48
C LEU A 74 2.50 -10.71 14.06
N ILE A 75 2.83 -11.92 14.49
CA ILE A 75 2.04 -13.13 14.21
C ILE A 75 0.66 -13.02 14.89
N ILE A 76 0.61 -12.58 16.15
CA ILE A 76 -0.65 -12.36 16.87
C ILE A 76 -1.51 -11.34 16.10
N ILE A 77 -0.96 -10.20 15.70
CA ILE A 77 -1.73 -9.17 14.97
C ILE A 77 -2.21 -9.70 13.62
N THR A 78 -1.34 -10.33 12.83
CA THR A 78 -1.67 -10.76 11.46
C THR A 78 -2.58 -11.98 11.39
N GLN A 79 -2.54 -12.88 12.38
CA GLN A 79 -3.35 -14.10 12.37
C GLN A 79 -4.63 -14.00 13.22
N LEU A 80 -4.62 -13.25 14.33
CA LEU A 80 -5.77 -13.17 15.24
C LEU A 80 -6.63 -11.92 15.04
N ILE A 81 -6.04 -10.80 14.61
CA ILE A 81 -6.75 -9.51 14.51
C ILE A 81 -7.18 -9.24 13.07
N ILE A 82 -6.32 -9.56 12.11
CA ILE A 82 -6.56 -9.31 10.69
C ILE A 82 -7.18 -10.56 10.07
N SER A 83 -8.42 -10.45 9.61
CA SER A 83 -9.04 -11.49 8.77
C SER A 83 -8.49 -11.43 7.35
N ASN A 84 -8.40 -12.59 6.68
CA ASN A 84 -7.94 -12.65 5.29
C ASN A 84 -9.01 -12.16 4.29
N ASP A 85 -10.28 -12.17 4.68
CA ASP A 85 -11.39 -11.90 3.75
C ASP A 85 -11.77 -10.43 3.69
N GLN A 86 -11.49 -9.66 4.75
CA GLN A 86 -11.86 -8.26 4.84
C GLN A 86 -10.83 -7.42 5.59
N PRO A 87 -10.65 -6.14 5.22
CA PRO A 87 -9.78 -5.25 5.97
C PRO A 87 -10.38 -4.96 7.35
N TYR A 88 -9.50 -4.75 8.34
CA TYR A 88 -9.91 -4.49 9.73
C TYR A 88 -10.75 -3.22 9.91
N ILE A 89 -10.47 -2.18 9.11
CA ILE A 89 -11.22 -0.92 9.12
C ILE A 89 -11.94 -0.77 7.77
N THR A 90 -13.25 -0.65 7.81
CA THR A 90 -14.13 -0.47 6.63
C THR A 90 -15.06 0.72 6.83
N GLY A 91 -15.73 1.16 5.77
CA GLY A 91 -16.75 2.20 5.85
C GLY A 91 -16.20 3.63 5.96
N MET A 92 -16.91 4.47 6.70
CA MET A 92 -16.58 5.90 6.89
C MET A 92 -15.35 6.12 7.77
N ASP A 93 -15.04 5.16 8.64
CA ASP A 93 -13.84 5.20 9.49
C ASP A 93 -12.58 4.82 8.70
N SER A 94 -12.75 4.32 7.47
CA SER A 94 -11.62 4.10 6.57
C SER A 94 -11.09 5.43 6.02
N PRO A 95 -9.78 5.56 5.78
CA PRO A 95 -9.20 6.75 5.13
C PRO A 95 -9.80 7.06 3.74
N LEU A 96 -10.45 6.08 3.11
CA LEU A 96 -11.08 6.19 1.80
C LEU A 96 -12.52 6.74 1.89
N ALA A 97 -13.13 6.76 3.07
CA ALA A 97 -14.50 7.24 3.32
C ALA A 97 -15.52 6.78 2.25
N LEU A 98 -15.46 5.49 1.87
CA LEU A 98 -16.30 4.88 0.82
C LEU A 98 -16.34 5.64 -0.53
N SER A 99 -15.30 6.42 -0.84
CA SER A 99 -15.19 7.19 -2.07
C SER A 99 -14.11 6.57 -2.97
N PRO A 100 -14.49 5.72 -3.94
CA PRO A 100 -13.50 5.08 -4.81
C PRO A 100 -12.88 6.11 -5.76
N GLY A 101 -11.57 5.98 -5.99
CA GLY A 101 -10.89 6.72 -7.04
C GLY A 101 -11.30 6.26 -8.44
N LEU A 102 -11.19 7.16 -9.41
CA LEU A 102 -11.37 6.88 -10.84
C LEU A 102 -10.00 6.93 -11.54
N GLY A 103 -9.61 5.83 -12.16
CA GLY A 103 -8.43 5.73 -13.02
C GLY A 103 -8.82 5.75 -14.50
N MET A 104 -7.90 6.20 -15.36
CA MET A 104 -8.05 6.13 -16.81
C MET A 104 -6.98 5.22 -17.43
N ARG A 105 -7.31 4.62 -18.56
CA ARG A 105 -6.40 3.90 -19.44
C ARG A 105 -6.60 4.40 -20.88
N PRO A 106 -5.53 4.59 -21.66
CA PRO A 106 -4.14 4.18 -21.40
C PRO A 106 -3.37 5.14 -20.50
N ARG A 107 -2.33 4.64 -19.84
CA ARG A 107 -1.41 5.44 -19.03
C ARG A 107 0.04 5.00 -19.26
N ASN A 108 0.68 5.61 -20.25
CA ASN A 108 2.06 5.30 -20.63
C ASN A 108 3.10 5.95 -19.70
N ASP A 109 2.84 7.17 -19.22
CA ASP A 109 3.66 7.82 -18.19
C ASP A 109 2.95 7.76 -16.84
N PHE A 110 3.69 7.43 -15.79
CA PHE A 110 3.20 7.41 -14.41
C PHE A 110 3.06 8.82 -13.83
N LYS A 111 3.76 9.82 -14.39
CA LYS A 111 3.74 11.22 -13.91
C LYS A 111 2.66 12.07 -14.56
N THR A 112 2.29 11.77 -15.80
CA THR A 112 1.36 12.60 -16.58
C THR A 112 0.22 11.78 -17.15
N THR A 113 -0.99 12.34 -17.13
CA THR A 113 -2.18 11.77 -17.78
C THR A 113 -2.37 12.28 -19.21
N LEU A 114 -1.33 12.87 -19.80
CA LEU A 114 -1.40 13.47 -21.14
C LEU A 114 -1.38 12.38 -22.21
N ILE A 115 -2.38 12.40 -23.09
CA ILE A 115 -2.42 11.59 -24.31
C ILE A 115 -2.09 12.52 -25.47
N ALA A 116 -0.85 12.47 -25.93
CA ALA A 116 -0.36 13.25 -27.06
C ALA A 116 0.23 12.31 -28.10
N TYR A 117 -0.36 12.29 -29.29
CA TYR A 117 0.08 11.46 -30.40
C TYR A 117 -0.26 12.12 -31.74
N ALA A 118 0.40 11.68 -32.81
CA ALA A 118 0.05 12.05 -34.17
C ALA A 118 -0.68 10.87 -34.82
N SER A 119 -1.93 11.07 -35.26
CA SER A 119 -2.72 10.03 -35.91
C SER A 119 -2.10 9.53 -37.23
N SER A 120 -1.29 10.37 -37.88
CA SER A 120 -0.54 10.01 -39.09
C SER A 120 0.63 9.05 -38.84
N ASP A 121 1.19 9.02 -37.63
CA ASP A 121 2.37 8.21 -37.31
C ASP A 121 2.02 7.05 -36.36
N PRO A 122 2.02 5.79 -36.84
CA PRO A 122 1.76 4.62 -36.01
C PRO A 122 2.74 4.46 -34.84
N GLN A 123 3.99 4.94 -34.96
CA GLN A 123 4.96 4.80 -33.88
C GLN A 123 4.57 5.60 -32.64
N THR A 124 3.84 6.71 -32.82
CA THR A 124 3.45 7.58 -31.70
C THR A 124 2.28 7.03 -30.91
N TYR A 125 1.28 6.43 -31.57
CA TYR A 125 0.06 5.96 -30.90
C TYR A 125 0.10 4.49 -30.47
N MET A 126 0.94 3.66 -31.10
CA MET A 126 1.05 2.22 -30.79
C MET A 126 1.30 1.93 -29.30
N PRO A 127 2.12 2.70 -28.55
CA PRO A 127 2.28 2.48 -27.11
C PRO A 127 0.95 2.57 -26.33
N PHE A 128 0.07 3.53 -26.68
CA PHE A 128 -1.24 3.68 -26.05
C PHE A 128 -2.18 2.53 -26.38
N VAL A 129 -2.20 2.11 -27.66
CA VAL A 129 -2.98 0.96 -28.13
C VAL A 129 -2.54 -0.32 -27.43
N GLN A 130 -1.24 -0.49 -27.22
CA GLN A 130 -0.68 -1.66 -26.55
C GLN A 130 -1.05 -1.70 -25.06
N ASP A 131 -1.02 -0.56 -24.34
CA ASP A 131 -1.47 -0.51 -22.93
C ASP A 131 -2.95 -0.92 -22.80
N ILE A 132 -3.82 -0.42 -23.69
CA ILE A 132 -5.24 -0.83 -23.72
C ILE A 132 -5.37 -2.32 -24.06
N ARG A 133 -4.64 -2.81 -25.06
CA ARG A 133 -4.68 -4.22 -25.48
C ARG A 133 -4.24 -5.15 -24.35
N THR A 134 -3.16 -4.82 -23.65
CA THR A 134 -2.68 -5.59 -22.50
C THR A 134 -3.70 -5.56 -21.35
N PHE A 135 -4.38 -4.44 -21.13
CA PHE A 135 -5.45 -4.35 -20.15
C PHE A 135 -6.65 -5.25 -20.50
N LEU A 136 -7.09 -5.24 -21.76
CA LEU A 136 -8.25 -6.02 -22.21
C LEU A 136 -7.96 -7.52 -22.33
N TYR A 137 -6.71 -7.90 -22.58
CA TYR A 137 -6.28 -9.29 -22.65
C TYR A 137 -6.70 -10.11 -21.42
N PHE A 138 -6.58 -9.53 -20.22
CA PHE A 138 -7.03 -10.17 -18.98
C PHE A 138 -8.54 -10.49 -18.98
N TYR A 139 -9.37 -9.60 -19.53
CA TYR A 139 -10.81 -9.82 -19.64
C TYR A 139 -11.15 -10.85 -20.73
N GLU A 140 -10.40 -10.87 -21.83
CA GLU A 140 -10.55 -11.89 -22.88
C GLU A 140 -10.22 -13.30 -22.33
N GLU A 141 -9.12 -13.46 -21.61
CA GLU A 141 -8.72 -14.74 -21.00
C GLU A 141 -9.75 -15.25 -19.99
N VAL A 142 -10.24 -14.37 -19.10
CA VAL A 142 -11.26 -14.70 -18.10
C VAL A 142 -12.56 -15.16 -18.76
N ASN A 143 -12.93 -14.58 -19.91
CA ASN A 143 -14.15 -14.95 -20.61
C ASN A 143 -14.08 -16.33 -21.29
N ILE A 144 -12.88 -16.80 -21.65
CA ILE A 144 -12.65 -18.12 -22.26
C ILE A 144 -12.74 -19.25 -21.22
N GLN A 145 -12.45 -18.97 -19.95
CA GLN A 145 -12.49 -19.97 -18.89
C GLN A 145 -13.91 -20.53 -18.66
N PRO A 146 -14.02 -21.82 -18.27
CA PRO A 146 -15.30 -22.44 -17.95
C PRO A 146 -16.05 -21.65 -16.86
N GLN A 147 -17.37 -21.84 -16.77
CA GLN A 147 -18.25 -21.07 -15.85
C GLN A 147 -18.02 -21.37 -14.36
N ASP A 148 -17.03 -22.19 -14.00
CA ASP A 148 -16.71 -22.51 -12.62
C ASP A 148 -16.21 -21.23 -11.90
N GLY A 149 -16.97 -20.72 -10.93
CA GLY A 149 -16.66 -19.50 -10.19
C GLY A 149 -17.29 -18.21 -10.73
N PHE A 150 -18.14 -18.28 -11.76
CA PHE A 150 -18.81 -17.10 -12.33
C PHE A 150 -20.33 -17.13 -12.12
N ALA A 151 -20.90 -15.96 -11.83
CA ALA A 151 -22.35 -15.75 -11.76
C ALA A 151 -22.86 -15.01 -13.01
N THR A 152 -24.14 -15.20 -13.34
CA THR A 152 -24.81 -14.42 -14.38
C THR A 152 -25.29 -13.10 -13.77
N CYS A 153 -24.90 -11.98 -14.39
CA CYS A 153 -25.11 -10.64 -13.86
C CYS A 153 -25.73 -9.71 -14.91
N ASP A 154 -26.99 -9.96 -15.28
CA ASP A 154 -27.70 -9.12 -16.24
C ASP A 154 -28.32 -7.87 -15.57
N LYS A 155 -28.90 -8.05 -14.37
CA LYS A 155 -29.53 -6.96 -13.57
C LYS A 155 -29.40 -7.20 -12.08
N ILE A 156 -29.45 -8.46 -11.68
CA ILE A 156 -29.26 -8.93 -10.31
C ILE A 156 -28.32 -10.12 -10.43
N LYS A 157 -27.34 -10.19 -9.53
CA LYS A 157 -26.40 -11.31 -9.46
C LYS A 157 -27.16 -12.57 -9.08
N SER A 158 -27.10 -13.58 -9.93
CA SER A 158 -27.71 -14.89 -9.68
C SER A 158 -26.71 -15.98 -10.04
N PRO A 159 -26.29 -16.86 -9.10
CA PRO A 159 -26.58 -16.88 -7.66
C PRO A 159 -25.93 -15.73 -6.88
N ASP A 160 -26.57 -15.27 -5.80
CA ASP A 160 -26.00 -14.25 -4.89
C ASP A 160 -25.01 -14.87 -3.88
N ASP A 161 -23.99 -15.54 -4.41
CA ASP A 161 -22.89 -16.11 -3.63
C ASP A 161 -21.69 -15.15 -3.68
N VAL A 162 -21.08 -14.86 -2.53
CA VAL A 162 -19.96 -13.92 -2.39
C VAL A 162 -18.74 -14.33 -3.22
N ASP A 163 -18.53 -15.62 -3.44
CA ASP A 163 -17.37 -16.15 -4.15
C ASP A 163 -17.51 -16.07 -5.67
N LEU A 164 -18.75 -15.96 -6.19
CA LEU A 164 -19.01 -15.88 -7.62
C LEU A 164 -18.82 -14.46 -8.16
N VAL A 165 -18.15 -14.34 -9.30
CA VAL A 165 -17.89 -13.02 -9.93
C VAL A 165 -18.64 -12.84 -11.24
N CYS A 166 -18.99 -11.60 -11.56
CA CYS A 166 -19.63 -11.24 -12.83
C CYS A 166 -18.59 -11.15 -13.95
N LYS A 167 -18.88 -11.76 -15.11
CA LYS A 167 -18.07 -11.58 -16.31
C LYS A 167 -18.33 -10.21 -16.94
N PHE A 168 -17.28 -9.61 -17.49
CA PHE A 168 -17.35 -8.39 -18.28
C PHE A 168 -16.88 -8.70 -19.70
N TYR A 169 -17.71 -8.40 -20.69
CA TYR A 169 -17.41 -8.69 -22.08
C TYR A 169 -16.85 -7.44 -22.77
N PRO A 170 -15.67 -7.53 -23.44
CA PRO A 170 -15.11 -6.40 -24.17
C PRO A 170 -16.03 -5.85 -25.28
N HIS A 171 -16.99 -6.65 -25.77
CA HIS A 171 -17.98 -6.22 -26.75
C HIS A 171 -18.86 -5.05 -26.24
N ASP A 172 -19.08 -4.94 -24.93
CA ASP A 172 -19.94 -3.91 -24.33
C ASP A 172 -19.34 -2.49 -24.48
N MET A 173 -18.06 -2.37 -24.86
CA MET A 173 -17.37 -1.11 -25.12
C MET A 173 -17.66 -0.51 -26.51
N GLY A 174 -18.53 -1.14 -27.31
CA GLY A 174 -19.02 -0.60 -28.58
C GLY A 174 -17.91 -0.45 -29.63
N VAL A 175 -17.64 0.78 -30.07
CA VAL A 175 -16.70 1.08 -31.18
C VAL A 175 -15.22 0.94 -30.80
N CYS A 176 -14.92 0.79 -29.50
CA CYS A 176 -13.57 0.69 -28.96
C CYS A 176 -13.02 -0.74 -29.04
N VAL A 177 -12.85 -1.24 -30.27
CA VAL A 177 -12.37 -2.61 -30.55
C VAL A 177 -10.90 -2.66 -30.95
N LYS A 178 -10.28 -3.82 -30.77
CA LYS A 178 -8.86 -4.08 -31.06
C LYS A 178 -8.54 -3.97 -32.55
N GLU A 179 -9.48 -4.34 -33.40
CA GLU A 179 -9.37 -4.32 -34.87
C GLU A 179 -9.27 -2.88 -35.39
N ASN A 180 -9.87 -1.92 -34.69
CA ASN A 180 -9.87 -0.51 -35.04
C ASN A 180 -8.78 0.29 -34.28
N ASN A 181 -7.79 -0.39 -33.70
CA ASN A 181 -6.74 0.24 -32.86
C ASN A 181 -7.31 1.22 -31.82
N PHE A 182 -8.49 0.93 -31.26
CA PHE A 182 -9.19 1.79 -30.31
C PHE A 182 -9.38 3.25 -30.80
N GLY A 183 -9.51 3.46 -32.12
CA GLY A 183 -9.79 4.77 -32.76
C GLY A 183 -8.60 5.75 -32.83
N TYR A 184 -7.40 5.32 -32.41
CA TYR A 184 -6.20 6.15 -32.46
C TYR A 184 -5.76 6.49 -33.89
N ASP A 185 -6.04 5.62 -34.86
CA ASP A 185 -5.78 5.82 -36.29
C ASP A 185 -6.64 6.94 -36.91
N ARG A 186 -7.86 7.13 -36.43
CA ARG A 186 -8.83 8.12 -36.95
C ARG A 186 -8.87 9.44 -36.18
N SER A 187 -7.91 9.67 -35.28
CA SER A 187 -7.92 10.82 -34.35
C SER A 187 -9.15 10.84 -33.41
N GLN A 188 -9.74 9.67 -33.13
CA GLN A 188 -10.87 9.50 -32.21
C GLN A 188 -10.47 8.49 -31.12
N PRO A 189 -9.57 8.88 -30.20
CA PRO A 189 -9.00 7.94 -29.24
C PRO A 189 -10.04 7.47 -28.22
N CYS A 190 -10.09 6.18 -27.98
CA CYS A 190 -10.84 5.62 -26.86
C CYS A 190 -10.05 5.72 -25.55
N VAL A 191 -10.73 6.13 -24.49
CA VAL A 191 -10.22 6.15 -23.12
C VAL A 191 -11.11 5.27 -22.26
N ILE A 192 -10.53 4.29 -21.59
CA ILE A 192 -11.23 3.40 -20.69
C ILE A 192 -11.15 3.97 -19.28
N MET A 193 -12.30 4.12 -18.62
CA MET A 193 -12.39 4.56 -17.23
C MET A 193 -12.57 3.34 -16.32
N LYS A 194 -11.79 3.28 -15.25
CA LYS A 194 -11.79 2.19 -14.27
C LYS A 194 -11.98 2.75 -12.87
N ILE A 195 -13.00 2.26 -12.17
CA ILE A 195 -13.22 2.57 -10.75
C ILE A 195 -12.32 1.69 -9.89
N ASN A 196 -11.74 2.25 -8.83
CA ASN A 196 -10.96 1.50 -7.85
C ASN A 196 -11.87 0.61 -7.00
N LYS A 197 -11.53 -0.67 -6.86
CA LYS A 197 -12.26 -1.63 -6.04
C LYS A 197 -12.09 -1.31 -4.56
N VAL A 198 -13.19 -0.99 -3.87
CA VAL A 198 -13.24 -0.76 -2.42
C VAL A 198 -14.12 -1.84 -1.78
N TYR A 199 -13.68 -2.41 -0.65
CA TYR A 199 -14.42 -3.46 0.06
C TYR A 199 -15.73 -2.91 0.65
N GLY A 200 -16.85 -3.62 0.44
CA GLY A 200 -18.16 -3.22 0.94
C GLY A 200 -18.74 -1.94 0.33
N TRP A 201 -18.14 -1.44 -0.76
CA TRP A 201 -18.63 -0.24 -1.43
C TRP A 201 -19.85 -0.55 -2.29
N LEU A 202 -20.94 0.17 -2.04
CA LEU A 202 -22.13 0.22 -2.87
C LEU A 202 -22.32 1.67 -3.32
N PRO A 203 -22.52 1.92 -4.63
CA PRO A 203 -22.71 3.28 -5.12
C PRO A 203 -24.00 3.87 -4.55
N ASP A 204 -23.90 5.05 -3.92
CA ASP A 204 -25.08 5.82 -3.52
C ASP A 204 -25.57 6.66 -4.71
N ILE A 205 -26.72 6.30 -5.23
CA ILE A 205 -27.30 6.93 -6.42
C ILE A 205 -28.34 7.94 -5.97
N VAL A 206 -27.97 9.23 -6.06
CA VAL A 206 -28.79 10.37 -5.62
C VAL A 206 -30.17 10.37 -6.29
N ASN A 207 -30.24 10.05 -7.58
CA ASN A 207 -31.50 9.99 -8.35
C ASN A 207 -31.70 8.61 -8.99
N LYS A 208 -32.25 7.66 -8.21
CA LYS A 208 -32.59 6.31 -8.70
C LYS A 208 -33.63 6.31 -9.83
N THR A 209 -34.40 7.40 -9.99
CA THR A 209 -35.33 7.58 -11.10
C THR A 209 -34.64 7.82 -12.43
N LEU A 210 -33.38 8.27 -12.42
CA LEU A 210 -32.61 8.64 -13.60
C LEU A 210 -31.79 7.48 -14.15
N SER A 211 -31.15 6.72 -13.26
CA SER A 211 -30.37 5.53 -13.60
C SER A 211 -30.23 4.64 -12.36
N ASN A 212 -30.24 3.33 -12.56
CA ASN A 212 -29.90 2.35 -11.52
C ASN A 212 -28.38 2.10 -11.41
N ASN A 213 -27.59 2.70 -12.30
CA ASN A 213 -26.14 2.55 -12.36
C ASN A 213 -25.44 3.90 -12.13
N PRO A 214 -24.23 3.92 -11.52
CA PRO A 214 -23.43 5.13 -11.40
C PRO A 214 -23.07 5.67 -12.78
N LEU A 215 -23.28 6.98 -12.97
CA LEU A 215 -23.02 7.67 -14.23
C LEU A 215 -21.66 8.36 -14.19
N VAL A 216 -20.98 8.39 -15.33
CA VAL A 216 -19.72 9.12 -15.49
C VAL A 216 -19.88 10.18 -16.57
N ARG A 217 -19.39 11.39 -16.30
CA ARG A 217 -19.44 12.51 -17.23
C ARG A 217 -18.08 13.19 -17.34
N CYS A 218 -17.55 13.22 -18.54
CA CYS A 218 -16.34 13.94 -18.90
C CYS A 218 -16.70 15.37 -19.37
N HIS A 219 -15.95 16.36 -18.91
CA HIS A 219 -16.08 17.75 -19.33
C HIS A 219 -14.71 18.44 -19.26
N GLY A 220 -14.53 19.52 -20.03
CA GLY A 220 -13.32 20.34 -19.96
C GLY A 220 -13.20 21.03 -18.60
N GLN A 221 -11.97 21.12 -18.08
CA GLN A 221 -11.70 21.76 -16.78
C GLN A 221 -11.86 23.28 -16.84
N ASN A 222 -11.43 23.91 -17.95
CA ASN A 222 -11.57 25.34 -18.20
C ASN A 222 -12.62 25.62 -19.28
N PRO A 223 -13.17 26.84 -19.37
CA PRO A 223 -14.14 27.19 -20.41
C PRO A 223 -13.56 27.05 -21.83
N GLN A 224 -12.28 27.37 -22.03
CA GLN A 224 -11.59 27.13 -23.30
C GLN A 224 -11.45 25.64 -23.62
N ASP A 225 -11.19 24.80 -22.61
CA ASP A 225 -11.12 23.36 -22.81
C ASP A 225 -12.50 22.81 -23.15
N LEU A 226 -13.57 23.34 -22.54
CA LEU A 226 -14.94 22.94 -22.80
C LEU A 226 -15.36 23.20 -24.26
N GLU A 227 -14.94 24.33 -24.83
CA GLU A 227 -15.18 24.66 -26.24
C GLU A 227 -14.40 23.74 -27.19
N ASN A 228 -13.18 23.35 -26.81
CA ASN A 228 -12.32 22.48 -27.61
C ASN A 228 -12.53 20.97 -27.36
N PHE A 229 -13.29 20.60 -26.32
CA PHE A 229 -13.48 19.21 -25.87
C PHE A 229 -14.19 18.34 -26.91
N GLY A 230 -14.95 18.96 -27.80
CA GLY A 230 -15.72 18.28 -28.84
C GLY A 230 -16.84 17.41 -28.28
N GLN A 231 -17.32 16.47 -29.10
CA GLN A 231 -18.36 15.52 -28.72
C GLN A 231 -17.73 14.23 -28.18
N VAL A 232 -18.09 13.86 -26.95
CA VAL A 232 -17.70 12.58 -26.33
C VAL A 232 -18.84 11.60 -26.42
N LEU A 233 -18.52 10.35 -26.78
CA LEU A 233 -19.46 9.24 -26.81
C LEU A 233 -19.16 8.29 -25.65
N TYR A 234 -20.21 7.90 -24.92
CA TYR A 234 -20.10 6.96 -23.81
C TYR A 234 -20.60 5.58 -24.22
N PHE A 235 -19.90 4.54 -23.75
CA PHE A 235 -20.28 3.15 -23.95
C PHE A 235 -20.27 2.42 -22.60
N PRO A 236 -21.33 1.66 -22.26
CA PRO A 236 -22.60 1.52 -22.98
C PRO A 236 -23.39 2.85 -23.04
N ASN A 237 -24.10 3.09 -24.15
CA ASN A 237 -24.81 4.35 -24.37
C ASN A 237 -26.04 4.42 -23.46
N ILE A 238 -26.05 5.41 -22.56
CA ILE A 238 -27.16 5.69 -21.65
C ILE A 238 -27.53 7.16 -21.77
N THR A 239 -28.71 7.42 -22.34
CA THR A 239 -29.20 8.78 -22.52
C THR A 239 -29.85 9.28 -21.24
N VAL A 240 -29.28 10.34 -20.67
CA VAL A 240 -29.80 10.96 -19.46
C VAL A 240 -30.05 12.44 -19.76
N ASP A 241 -31.30 12.90 -19.63
CA ASP A 241 -31.73 14.28 -19.93
C ASP A 241 -31.41 14.76 -21.36
N GLY A 242 -31.55 13.88 -22.36
CA GLY A 242 -31.31 14.22 -23.78
C GLY A 242 -29.85 14.42 -24.15
N LYS A 243 -28.92 14.15 -23.22
CA LYS A 243 -27.48 14.03 -23.49
C LYS A 243 -27.12 12.54 -23.45
N THR A 244 -26.67 12.05 -24.60
CA THR A 244 -26.02 10.73 -24.78
C THR A 244 -24.62 10.75 -24.20
#